data_AF-A0A0M2V870-F1
#
_entry.id   AF-A0A0M2V870-F1
#
_cell.length_a   1.000
_cell.length_b   1.000
_cell.length_c   1.000
_cell.angle_alpha   90.00
_cell.angle_beta   90.00
_cell.angle_gamma   90.00
#
_symmetry.space_group_name_H-M   'P 1'
#
loop_
_entity.id
_entity.type
_entity.pdbx_description
1 polymer ?
#
loop_
_entity_poly.entity_id
_entity_poly.type
_entity_poly.pdbx_seq_one_letter_code
_entity_poly.pdbx_strand_id
1 'polypeptide(L)' 'MLSALQRWADDEFRSVNGQIEYLLHDALRKAGRLDSKNSNQTNTDTVAKRGAQPETKNS' A
#
# COMPACT_ATOMS: atom_id res chain seq x y z
N MET A 1 8.36 -28.75 1.90
CA MET A 1 7.31 -27.69 1.84
C MET A 1 7.88 -26.37 1.32
N LEU A 2 8.87 -25.78 1.99
CA LEU A 2 9.53 -24.53 1.55
C LEU A 2 10.08 -24.59 0.12
N SER A 3 10.69 -25.71 -0.28
CA SER A 3 11.25 -25.88 -1.64
C SER A 3 10.19 -25.85 -2.73
N ALA A 4 8.97 -26.34 -2.47
CA ALA A 4 7.87 -26.29 -3.42
C ALA A 4 7.34 -24.86 -3.57
N LEU A 5 7.26 -24.11 -2.46
CA LEU A 5 6.87 -22.70 -2.46
C LEU A 5 7.92 -21.83 -3.17
N GLN A 6 9.22 -22.10 -2.95
CA GLN A 6 10.32 -21.43 -3.66
C GLN A 6 10.23 -21.67 -5.16
N ARG A 7 10.07 -22.93 -5.59
CA ARG A 7 9.96 -23.27 -7.01
C ARG A 7 8.78 -22.57 -7.67
N TRP A 8 7.61 -22.55 -7.01
CA TRP A 8 6.44 -21.86 -7.53
C TRP A 8 6.66 -20.35 -7.66
N ALA A 9 7.27 -19.72 -6.65
CA ALA A 9 7.63 -18.30 -6.72
C ALA A 9 8.59 -18.02 -7.89
N ASP A 10 9.59 -18.88 -8.08
CA ASP A 10 10.56 -18.77 -9.19
C ASP A 10 9.87 -18.92 -10.56
N ASP A 11 8.93 -19.87 -10.69
CA ASP A 11 8.16 -20.11 -11.91
C ASP A 11 7.27 -18.90 -12.29
N GLU A 12 6.81 -18.12 -11.30
CA GLU A 12 6.05 -16.89 -11.49
C GLU A 12 6.90 -15.61 -11.50
N PHE A 13 8.24 -15.74 -11.51
CA PHE A 13 9.20 -14.63 -11.46
C PHE A 13 9.00 -13.71 -10.25
N ARG A 14 8.67 -14.29 -9.09
CA ARG A 14 8.44 -13.59 -7.82
C ARG A 14 9.45 -14.04 -6.77
N SER A 15 9.65 -13.20 -5.76
CA SER A 15 10.29 -13.67 -4.52
C SER A 15 9.29 -14.50 -3.71
N VAL A 16 9.79 -15.35 -2.80
CA VAL A 16 8.93 -16.10 -1.87
C VAL A 16 8.02 -15.18 -1.06
N ASN A 17 8.54 -14.04 -0.59
CA ASN A 17 7.72 -13.06 0.13
C ASN A 17 6.63 -12.48 -0.78
N GLY A 18 6.95 -12.16 -2.03
CA GLY A 18 5.96 -11.71 -3.02
C GLY A 18 4.88 -12.76 -3.30
N GLN A 19 5.25 -14.05 -3.33
CA GLN A 19 4.27 -15.14 -3.48
C GLN A 19 3.34 -15.24 -2.27
N ILE A 20 3.88 -15.13 -1.05
CA ILE A 20 3.09 -15.14 0.19
C ILE A 20 2.12 -13.95 0.23
N GLU A 21 2.59 -12.75 -0.11
CA GLU A 21 1.76 -11.55 -0.16
C GLU A 21 0.62 -11.68 -1.17
N TYR A 22 0.90 -12.24 -2.35
CA TYR A 22 -0.12 -12.49 -3.37
C TYR A 22 -1.22 -13.42 -2.86
N LEU A 23 -0.84 -14.54 -2.24
CA LEU A 23 -1.78 -15.52 -1.70
C LEU A 23 -2.59 -14.94 -0.54
N LEU A 24 -1.96 -14.17 0.34
CA LEU A 24 -2.65 -13.52 1.44
C LEU A 24 -3.63 -12.47 0.92
N HIS A 25 -3.26 -11.68 -0.09
CA HIS A 25 -4.15 -10.72 -0.72
C HIS A 25 -5.36 -11.41 -1.37
N ASP A 26 -5.14 -12.48 -2.13
CA ASP A 26 -6.21 -13.26 -2.75
C ASP A 26 -7.12 -13.91 -1.70
N ALA A 27 -6.56 -14.49 -0.64
CA ALA A 27 -7.33 -15.05 0.47
C ALA A 27 -8.17 -13.99 1.21
N LEU A 28 -7.60 -12.81 1.48
CA LEU A 28 -8.31 -11.70 2.10
C LEU A 28 -9.43 -11.17 1.19
N ARG A 29 -9.20 -11.09 -0.12
CA ARG A 29 -10.21 -10.71 -1.11
C ARG A 29 -11.35 -11.71 -1.13
N LYS A 30 -11.05 -13.02 -1.20
CA LYS A 30 -12.06 -14.10 -1.18
C LYS A 30 -12.85 -14.12 0.13
N ALA A 31 -12.21 -13.78 1.24
CA ALA A 31 -12.86 -13.63 2.54
C ALA A 31 -13.70 -12.34 2.67
N GLY A 32 -13.74 -11.48 1.64
CA GLY A 32 -14.46 -10.20 1.68
C GLY A 32 -13.84 -9.17 2.62
N ARG A 33 -12.56 -9.34 3.01
CA ARG A 33 -11.86 -8.47 3.98
C ARG A 33 -11.06 -7.36 3.32
N LEU A 34 -11.02 -7.33 2.01
CA LEU A 34 -10.36 -6.28 1.23
C LEU A 34 -11.42 -5.23 0.87
N ASP A 35 -11.73 -4.34 1.81
CA ASP A 35 -12.65 -3.22 1.58
C ASP A 35 -12.09 -2.29 0.50
N SER A 36 -12.85 -2.11 -0.59
CA SER A 36 -12.47 -1.30 -1.77
C SER A 36 -12.45 0.22 -1.51
N LYS A 37 -12.30 0.68 -0.27
CA LYS A 37 -12.66 2.06 0.12
C LYS A 37 -11.51 3.04 0.31
N ASN A 38 -10.25 2.68 0.06
CA ASN A 38 -9.11 3.57 0.37
C ASN A 38 -8.09 3.76 -0.76
N SER A 39 -8.52 3.73 -2.02
CA SER A 39 -7.69 4.19 -3.15
C SER A 39 -7.95 5.65 -3.55
N ASN A 40 -8.71 6.42 -2.74
CA ASN A 40 -9.07 7.80 -3.08
C ASN A 40 -8.61 8.87 -2.05
N GLN A 41 -7.54 8.60 -1.31
CA GLN A 41 -6.93 9.61 -0.43
C GLN A 41 -5.40 9.60 -0.52
N THR A 42 -4.87 10.14 -1.62
CA THR A 42 -3.53 10.72 -1.62
C THR A 42 -3.56 12.09 -2.29
N ASN A 43 -3.83 13.09 -1.45
CA ASN A 43 -3.17 14.40 -1.40
C ASN A 43 -2.86 15.16 -2.71
N THR A 44 -3.72 16.12 -3.09
CA THR A 44 -3.30 17.31 -3.86
C THR A 44 -3.74 18.67 -3.28
N ASP A 45 -4.45 18.73 -2.15
CA ASP A 45 -5.03 20.01 -1.68
C ASP A 45 -4.32 20.67 -0.47
N THR A 46 -3.32 20.04 0.15
CA THR A 46 -2.68 20.63 1.36
C THR A 46 -1.49 21.56 1.05
N VAL A 47 -1.01 21.63 -0.19
CA VAL A 47 0.13 22.52 -0.54
C VAL A 47 -0.31 23.97 -0.78
N ALA A 48 -1.58 24.23 -1.14
CA ALA A 48 -2.06 25.57 -1.50
C ALA A 48 -2.35 26.54 -0.32
N LYS A 49 -2.31 26.08 0.94
CA LYS A 49 -2.65 26.92 2.12
C LYS A 49 -1.48 27.33 3.03
N ARG A 50 -0.23 27.01 2.68
CA ARG A 50 0.95 27.42 3.48
C ARG A 50 1.63 28.72 3.03
N GLY A 51 1.04 29.45 2.08
CA GLY A 51 1.59 30.70 1.53
C GLY A 51 1.14 32.01 2.18
N ALA A 52 0.41 31.99 3.30
CA ALA A 52 -0.06 33.22 3.95
C ALA A 52 0.07 33.14 5.48
N GLN A 53 1.25 33.49 6.01
CA GLN A 53 1.37 34.03 7.36
C GLN A 53 1.68 35.53 7.25
N PRO A 54 0.82 36.43 7.76
CA PRO A 54 1.21 37.81 7.96
C PRO A 54 2.12 37.90 9.20
N GLU A 55 3.29 38.49 8.98
CA GLU A 55 4.26 38.89 9.99
C GLU A 55 3.57 39.79 11.05
N THR A 56 3.40 39.31 12.29
CA THR A 56 3.04 40.17 13.43
C THR A 56 3.88 39.88 14.67
N LYS A 57 4.87 40.78 14.87
CA LYS A 57 5.50 41.33 16.08
C LYS A 57 5.33 40.62 17.44
N ASN A 58 6.46 40.42 18.13
CA ASN A 58 6.69 40.85 19.52
C ASN A 58 8.21 40.80 19.80
N SER A 59 8.89 41.93 19.99
CA SER A 59 9.02 42.78 21.19
C SER A 59 10.26 42.40 22.02
#